data_AF-A0A5D0MG07-F1
#
_entry.id   AF-A0A5D0MG07-F1
#
_cell.length_a   1.000
_cell.length_b   1.000
_cell.length_c   1.000
_cell.angle_alpha   90.00
_cell.angle_beta   90.00
_cell.angle_gamma   90.00
#
_symmetry.space_group_name_H-M   'P 1'
#
loop_
_entity.id
_entity.type
_entity.pdbx_description
1 polymer ?
#
loop_
_entity_poly.entity_id
_entity_poly.type
_entity_poly.pdbx_seq_one_letter_code
_entity_poly.pdbx_strand_id
1 'polypeptide(L)'
;MEKNSMNSILNISDREKYLIDLIFEHYKNDKKQDIFYNKLISTIKKIIAKDEIKPSRGYLEDADSVKIYERIKASEIAVDPSQCLIVAREGKVKANIEGSVIYISGKVEGDIESKYLYVRGMVDGNVNSDYVEVFPKGTVKGEVETSRLIIHQKAEIEGNCQIK
;
A
#
# COMPACT_ATOMS: atom_id res chain seq x y z
N MET A 1 -23.28 14.25 -33.05
CA MET A 1 -23.02 14.50 -31.61
C MET A 1 -22.68 13.17 -30.97
N GLU A 2 -21.40 12.83 -30.97
CA GLU A 2 -20.83 11.68 -30.28
C GLU A 2 -20.67 12.01 -28.79
N LYS A 3 -21.46 11.34 -27.94
CA LYS A 3 -21.16 11.14 -26.51
C LYS A 3 -21.90 9.88 -26.05
N ASN A 4 -21.31 8.70 -26.27
CA ASN A 4 -21.78 7.47 -25.62
C ASN A 4 -20.68 6.40 -25.46
N SER A 5 -19.43 6.83 -25.25
CA SER A 5 -18.30 5.93 -24.99
C SER A 5 -17.79 5.99 -23.54
N MET A 6 -18.64 6.37 -22.58
CA MET A 6 -18.21 6.62 -21.19
C MET A 6 -19.06 5.91 -20.13
N ASN A 7 -19.74 4.81 -20.48
CA ASN A 7 -20.58 4.04 -19.56
C ASN A 7 -20.11 2.59 -19.34
N SER A 8 -18.86 2.25 -19.63
CA SER A 8 -18.32 0.89 -19.38
C SER A 8 -17.33 0.79 -18.21
N ILE A 9 -17.21 1.82 -17.36
CA ILE A 9 -16.32 1.80 -16.18
C ILE A 9 -17.09 2.22 -14.93
N LEU A 10 -18.18 1.55 -14.59
CA LEU A 10 -18.90 1.79 -13.34
C LEU A 10 -19.45 0.47 -12.79
N ASN A 11 -18.59 -0.24 -12.05
CA ASN A 11 -18.98 -1.22 -11.02
C ASN A 11 -17.82 -1.43 -10.02
N ILE A 12 -17.14 -0.34 -9.65
CA ILE A 12 -16.35 -0.28 -8.41
C ILE A 12 -17.38 0.14 -7.35
N SER A 13 -17.51 -0.58 -6.24
CA SER A 13 -18.41 -0.11 -5.18
C SER A 13 -17.98 1.30 -4.77
N ASP A 14 -18.91 2.24 -4.59
CA ASP A 14 -18.59 3.65 -4.32
C ASP A 14 -17.60 3.81 -3.14
N ARG A 15 -17.61 2.84 -2.21
CA ARG A 15 -16.67 2.73 -1.10
C ARG A 15 -15.25 2.36 -1.51
N GLU A 16 -15.07 1.35 -2.36
CA GLU A 16 -13.73 0.98 -2.89
C GLU A 16 -13.11 2.19 -3.61
N LYS A 17 -13.89 2.92 -4.41
CA LYS A 17 -13.43 4.13 -5.09
C LYS A 17 -12.99 5.23 -4.11
N TYR A 18 -13.78 5.48 -3.06
CA TYR A 18 -13.44 6.44 -2.01
C TYR A 18 -12.13 6.08 -1.29
N LEU A 19 -11.94 4.80 -0.93
CA LEU A 19 -10.73 4.31 -0.27
C LEU A 19 -9.48 4.48 -1.16
N ILE A 20 -9.63 4.19 -2.46
CA ILE A 20 -8.57 4.40 -3.45
C ILE A 20 -8.20 5.89 -3.54
N ASP A 21 -9.18 6.79 -3.65
CA ASP A 21 -8.94 8.23 -3.70
C ASP A 21 -8.19 8.72 -2.45
N LEU A 22 -8.54 8.23 -1.26
CA LEU A 22 -7.84 8.55 -0.02
C LEU A 22 -6.38 8.08 -0.01
N ILE A 23 -6.10 6.87 -0.52
CA ILE A 23 -4.73 6.33 -0.66
C ILE A 23 -3.89 7.27 -1.54
N PHE A 24 -4.44 7.69 -2.68
CA PHE A 24 -3.73 8.56 -3.62
C PHE A 24 -3.51 9.97 -3.07
N GLU A 25 -4.49 10.56 -2.39
CA GLU A 25 -4.33 11.88 -1.76
C GLU A 25 -3.22 11.87 -0.72
N HIS A 26 -3.11 10.82 0.09
CA HIS A 26 -2.03 10.71 1.06
C HIS A 26 -0.67 10.52 0.40
N TYR A 27 -0.58 9.71 -0.66
CA TYR A 27 0.66 9.57 -1.43
C TYR A 27 1.12 10.92 -2.03
N LYS A 28 0.20 11.73 -2.57
CA LYS A 28 0.54 13.07 -3.10
C LYS A 28 1.09 14.00 -2.01
N ASN A 29 0.56 13.94 -0.79
CA ASN A 29 1.00 14.78 0.31
C ASN A 29 2.44 14.49 0.77
N ASP A 30 2.91 13.25 0.62
CA ASP A 30 4.29 12.88 0.94
C ASP A 30 5.34 13.43 0.00
N LYS A 31 4.99 13.63 -1.28
CA LYS A 31 5.92 14.21 -2.27
C LYS A 31 6.35 15.64 -1.91
N LYS A 32 5.60 16.36 -1.07
CA LYS A 32 5.96 17.72 -0.60
C LYS A 32 6.84 17.72 0.65
N GLN A 33 6.82 16.67 1.49
CA GLN A 33 7.58 16.63 2.74
C GLN A 33 9.02 16.11 2.58
N ASP A 34 9.31 15.28 1.56
CA ASP A 34 10.62 14.62 1.41
C ASP A 34 11.79 15.58 1.03
N ILE A 35 11.55 16.77 0.47
CA ILE A 35 12.63 17.72 0.10
C ILE A 35 13.06 18.61 1.27
N PHE A 36 12.11 19.03 2.12
CA PHE A 36 12.39 19.94 3.24
C PHE A 36 12.87 19.19 4.49
N TYR A 37 12.26 18.04 4.81
CA TYR A 37 12.51 17.29 6.04
C TYR A 37 13.91 16.62 6.06
N ASN A 38 14.39 16.16 4.89
CA ASN A 38 15.72 15.54 4.78
C ASN A 38 16.88 16.56 4.91
N LYS A 39 16.65 17.84 4.58
CA LYS A 39 17.64 18.90 4.76
C LYS A 39 17.75 19.35 6.22
N LEU A 40 16.64 19.34 6.95
CA LEU A 40 16.56 19.78 8.34
C LEU A 40 17.04 18.70 9.33
N ILE A 41 16.72 17.43 9.09
CA ILE A 41 17.05 16.31 9.98
C ILE A 41 18.56 15.97 9.97
N SER A 42 19.30 16.18 8.88
CA SER A 42 20.76 15.91 8.88
C SER A 42 21.52 16.83 9.83
N THR A 43 21.03 18.07 9.99
CA THR A 43 21.61 19.10 10.86
C THR A 43 21.20 18.87 12.31
N ILE A 44 19.96 18.46 12.56
CA ILE A 44 19.42 18.25 13.91
C ILE A 44 19.87 16.91 14.52
N LYS A 45 20.09 15.86 13.70
CA LYS A 45 20.60 14.55 14.18
C LYS A 45 22.00 14.60 14.79
N LYS A 46 22.80 15.63 14.50
CA LYS A 46 24.11 15.82 15.16
C LYS A 46 23.99 16.41 16.56
N ILE A 47 22.85 17.00 16.93
CA ILE A 47 22.69 17.79 18.14
C ILE A 47 21.85 17.06 19.20
N ILE A 48 20.88 16.22 18.81
CA ILE A 48 19.89 15.68 19.76
C ILE A 48 19.99 14.14 19.80
N ALA A 49 20.95 13.65 20.58
CA ALA A 49 20.88 12.34 21.18
C ALA A 49 20.14 12.49 22.53
N LYS A 50 19.11 11.67 22.75
CA LYS A 50 18.12 11.70 23.86
C LYS A 50 17.00 12.72 23.66
N ASP A 51 15.91 12.24 23.08
CA ASP A 51 14.58 12.18 23.71
C ASP A 51 13.55 11.69 22.66
N GLU A 52 12.52 11.00 23.15
CA GLU A 52 11.57 10.22 22.37
C GLU A 52 10.96 10.98 21.17
N ILE A 53 11.17 10.44 19.98
CA ILE A 53 10.44 10.86 18.78
C ILE A 53 9.11 10.09 18.76
N LYS A 54 8.00 10.76 19.08
CA LYS A 54 6.65 10.24 18.81
C LYS A 54 6.43 10.20 17.29
N PRO A 55 6.06 9.06 16.68
CA PRO A 55 5.92 8.98 15.23
C PRO A 55 4.77 9.87 14.73
N SER A 56 5.01 10.49 13.58
CA SER A 56 4.07 11.34 12.84
C SER A 56 2.89 10.53 12.31
N ARG A 57 1.66 10.98 12.62
CA ARG A 57 0.37 10.47 12.11
C ARG A 57 0.36 10.32 10.57
N GLY A 58 0.01 9.14 10.08
CA GLY A 58 -0.43 8.79 8.70
C GLY A 58 -1.14 7.42 8.75
N TYR A 59 -1.89 6.89 7.77
CA TYR A 59 -2.16 7.25 6.36
C TYR A 59 -3.63 7.10 5.92
N LEU A 60 -4.55 6.59 6.75
CA LEU A 60 -5.99 6.53 6.44
C LEU A 60 -6.72 6.55 7.78
N GLU A 61 -7.51 7.58 8.09
CA GLU A 61 -8.46 7.60 9.22
C GLU A 61 -9.84 7.19 8.72
N ASP A 62 -9.94 6.00 8.11
CA ASP A 62 -11.22 5.34 7.93
C ASP A 62 -11.48 4.44 9.17
N ALA A 63 -12.66 4.59 9.78
CA ALA A 63 -13.07 3.88 10.99
C ALA A 63 -13.30 2.39 10.72
N ASP A 64 -13.56 2.03 9.46
CA ASP A 64 -13.93 0.68 9.06
C ASP A 64 -12.78 -0.10 8.43
N SER A 65 -11.61 0.52 8.25
CA SER A 65 -10.41 -0.15 7.76
C SER A 65 -9.74 -0.98 8.85
N VAL A 66 -9.32 -2.21 8.51
CA VAL A 66 -8.53 -3.07 9.39
C VAL A 66 -7.08 -2.60 9.34
N LYS A 67 -6.50 -2.19 10.48
CA LYS A 67 -5.14 -1.63 10.52
C LYS A 67 -4.23 -2.47 11.38
N ILE A 68 -3.11 -2.90 10.80
CA ILE A 68 -2.07 -3.65 11.47
C ILE A 68 -0.86 -2.74 11.70
N TYR A 69 -0.66 -2.35 12.95
CA TYR A 69 0.49 -1.54 13.39
C TYR A 69 1.63 -2.38 13.97
N GLU A 70 1.32 -3.60 14.40
CA GLU A 70 2.23 -4.44 15.16
C GLU A 70 2.71 -5.66 14.36
N ARG A 71 3.45 -6.53 15.05
CA ARG A 71 3.90 -7.79 14.47
C ARG A 71 2.78 -8.83 14.63
N ILE A 72 2.32 -9.36 13.51
CA ILE A 72 1.35 -10.46 13.48
C ILE A 72 2.00 -11.69 12.83
N LYS A 73 1.75 -12.86 13.41
CA LYS A 73 2.07 -14.15 12.82
C LYS A 73 0.80 -14.99 12.81
N ALA A 74 0.34 -15.36 11.63
CA ALA A 74 -0.84 -16.20 11.43
C ALA A 74 -0.61 -17.04 10.16
N SER A 75 -1.42 -18.07 9.94
CA SER A 75 -1.43 -18.73 8.63
C SER A 75 -2.07 -17.84 7.57
N GLU A 76 -3.14 -17.14 7.94
CA GLU A 76 -3.99 -16.38 7.02
C GLU A 76 -4.65 -15.19 7.72
N ILE A 77 -4.86 -14.11 6.99
CA ILE A 77 -5.63 -12.93 7.37
C ILE A 77 -6.60 -12.63 6.23
N ALA A 78 -7.88 -12.91 6.44
CA ALA A 78 -8.96 -12.53 5.52
C ALA A 78 -9.69 -11.31 6.06
N VAL A 79 -10.01 -10.35 5.19
CA VAL A 79 -10.73 -9.12 5.54
C VAL A 79 -12.02 -9.04 4.73
N ASP A 80 -13.09 -8.53 5.35
CA ASP A 80 -14.38 -8.35 4.68
C ASP A 80 -14.18 -7.51 3.40
N PRO A 81 -14.78 -7.89 2.25
CA PRO A 81 -14.56 -7.21 0.97
C PRO A 81 -14.91 -5.72 0.98
N SER A 82 -15.75 -5.27 1.92
CA SER A 82 -16.11 -3.87 2.06
C SER A 82 -15.03 -3.05 2.78
N GLN A 83 -14.11 -3.69 3.51
CA GLN A 83 -13.07 -3.05 4.32
C GLN A 83 -11.74 -2.97 3.57
N CYS A 84 -10.94 -1.93 3.87
CA CYS A 84 -9.55 -1.85 3.44
C CYS A 84 -8.65 -2.44 4.52
N LEU A 85 -7.74 -3.33 4.12
CA LEU A 85 -6.65 -3.78 4.99
C LEU A 85 -5.43 -2.88 4.82
N ILE A 86 -4.90 -2.39 5.93
CA ILE A 86 -3.73 -1.51 5.95
C ILE A 86 -2.67 -2.13 6.84
N VAL A 87 -1.55 -2.52 6.24
CA VAL A 87 -0.33 -2.83 6.98
C VAL A 87 0.45 -1.53 7.13
N ALA A 88 0.36 -0.91 8.31
CA ALA A 88 1.03 0.35 8.61
C ALA A 88 2.56 0.18 8.54
N ARG A 89 3.29 1.29 8.48
CA ARG A 89 4.75 1.31 8.29
C ARG A 89 5.50 0.47 9.35
N GLU A 90 5.01 0.47 10.57
CA GLU A 90 5.57 -0.29 11.70
C GLU A 90 5.13 -1.76 11.69
N GLY A 91 4.05 -2.07 10.97
CA GLY A 91 3.44 -3.38 10.86
C GLY A 91 4.35 -4.41 10.21
N LYS A 92 4.37 -5.61 10.78
CA LYS A 92 5.15 -6.76 10.29
C LYS A 92 4.29 -8.00 10.30
N VAL A 93 3.77 -8.38 9.15
CA VAL A 93 2.88 -9.52 9.00
C VAL A 93 3.64 -10.71 8.44
N LYS A 94 3.47 -11.87 9.05
CA LYS A 94 3.80 -13.16 8.46
C LYS A 94 2.52 -13.97 8.36
N ALA A 95 1.87 -13.94 7.21
CA ALA A 95 0.60 -14.61 6.91
C ALA A 95 0.28 -14.46 5.43
N ASN A 96 -0.51 -15.39 4.89
CA ASN A 96 -1.23 -15.14 3.64
C ASN A 96 -2.33 -14.11 3.89
N ILE A 97 -2.64 -13.27 2.91
CA ILE A 97 -3.60 -12.19 3.05
C ILE A 97 -4.61 -12.23 1.91
N GLU A 98 -5.90 -12.22 2.25
CA GLU A 98 -7.01 -12.11 1.31
C GLU A 98 -7.86 -10.87 1.63
N GLY A 99 -8.14 -10.03 0.63
CA GLY A 99 -9.04 -8.89 0.79
C GLY A 99 -9.25 -8.08 -0.49
N SER A 100 -10.35 -7.33 -0.59
CA SER A 100 -10.64 -6.56 -1.82
C SER A 100 -9.61 -5.44 -2.06
N VAL A 101 -9.36 -4.60 -1.05
CA VAL A 101 -8.42 -3.47 -1.11
C VAL A 101 -7.36 -3.65 -0.02
N ILE A 102 -6.10 -3.70 -0.42
CA ILE A 102 -4.96 -3.89 0.48
C ILE A 102 -3.92 -2.79 0.24
N TYR A 103 -3.52 -2.11 1.32
CA TYR A 103 -2.44 -1.12 1.32
C TYR A 103 -1.30 -1.53 2.26
N ILE A 104 -0.10 -1.68 1.70
CA ILE A 104 1.08 -2.14 2.44
C ILE A 104 2.12 -1.02 2.49
N SER A 105 2.30 -0.45 3.67
CA SER A 105 3.39 0.49 4.01
C SER A 105 4.47 -0.17 4.89
N GLY A 106 4.12 -1.23 5.61
CA GLY A 106 5.03 -2.04 6.42
C GLY A 106 5.65 -3.21 5.66
N LYS A 107 5.86 -4.33 6.36
CA LYS A 107 6.40 -5.56 5.77
C LYS A 107 5.39 -6.70 5.84
N VAL A 108 5.20 -7.41 4.74
CA VAL A 108 4.45 -8.67 4.66
C VAL A 108 5.37 -9.77 4.15
N GLU A 109 5.36 -10.92 4.84
CA GLU A 109 5.93 -12.19 4.37
C GLU A 109 4.78 -13.19 4.24
N GLY A 110 4.42 -13.56 3.01
CA GLY A 110 3.26 -14.39 2.68
C GLY A 110 2.58 -13.96 1.38
N ASP A 111 1.72 -14.84 0.87
CA ASP A 111 1.05 -14.63 -0.42
C ASP A 111 -0.14 -13.67 -0.26
N ILE A 112 -0.44 -12.90 -1.31
CA ILE A 112 -1.51 -11.90 -1.32
C ILE A 112 -2.49 -12.20 -2.46
N GLU A 113 -3.77 -12.29 -2.09
CA GLU A 113 -4.91 -12.34 -3.03
C GLU A 113 -5.79 -11.09 -2.83
N SER A 114 -5.98 -10.31 -3.90
CA SER A 114 -6.79 -9.09 -3.82
C SER A 114 -7.38 -8.63 -5.13
N LYS A 115 -8.29 -7.64 -5.11
CA LYS A 115 -8.66 -6.90 -6.33
C LYS A 115 -7.70 -5.73 -6.56
N TYR A 116 -7.38 -4.99 -5.50
CA TYR A 116 -6.54 -3.81 -5.56
C TYR A 116 -5.43 -3.90 -4.53
N LEU A 117 -4.18 -4.02 -5.00
CA LEU A 117 -3.00 -4.02 -4.17
C LEU A 117 -2.18 -2.74 -4.38
N TYR A 118 -1.87 -2.08 -3.28
CA TYR A 118 -1.01 -0.89 -3.24
C TYR A 118 0.20 -1.14 -2.35
N VAL A 119 1.40 -1.07 -2.91
CA VAL A 119 2.64 -1.39 -2.19
C VAL A 119 3.55 -0.17 -2.12
N ARG A 120 3.81 0.30 -0.90
CA ARG A 120 4.85 1.29 -0.59
C ARG A 120 5.93 0.73 0.34
N GLY A 121 5.58 -0.29 1.12
CA GLY A 121 6.47 -1.05 1.97
C GLY A 121 7.10 -2.22 1.23
N MET A 122 7.18 -3.37 1.88
CA MET A 122 7.77 -4.58 1.30
C MET A 122 6.82 -5.77 1.36
N VAL A 123 6.67 -6.46 0.24
CA VAL A 123 6.02 -7.77 0.13
C VAL A 123 7.07 -8.80 -0.25
N ASP A 124 7.12 -9.90 0.51
CA ASP A 124 7.95 -11.07 0.26
C ASP A 124 7.01 -12.29 0.19
N GLY A 125 6.60 -12.64 -1.03
CA GLY A 125 5.52 -13.59 -1.32
C GLY A 125 4.91 -13.34 -2.70
N ASN A 126 4.10 -14.29 -3.15
CA ASN A 126 3.43 -14.19 -4.45
C ASN A 126 2.20 -13.28 -4.37
N VAL A 127 1.90 -12.60 -5.46
CA VAL A 127 0.79 -11.66 -5.58
C VAL A 127 -0.12 -12.11 -6.71
N ASN A 128 -1.38 -12.36 -6.40
CA ASN A 128 -2.46 -12.51 -7.36
C ASN A 128 -3.47 -11.37 -7.16
N SER A 129 -3.49 -10.38 -8.06
CA SER A 129 -4.39 -9.24 -7.91
C SER A 129 -4.82 -8.62 -9.23
N ASP A 130 -6.09 -8.26 -9.38
CA ASP A 130 -6.60 -7.62 -10.61
C ASP A 130 -5.82 -6.34 -10.96
N TYR A 131 -5.47 -5.55 -9.94
CA TYR A 131 -4.69 -4.34 -10.03
C TYR A 131 -3.55 -4.34 -9.01
N VAL A 132 -2.34 -4.02 -9.45
CA VAL A 132 -1.16 -3.84 -8.60
C VAL A 132 -0.52 -2.49 -8.90
N GLU A 133 -0.31 -1.69 -7.86
CA GLU A 133 0.45 -0.45 -7.96
C GLU A 133 1.55 -0.38 -6.90
N VAL A 134 2.79 -0.29 -7.36
CA VAL A 134 3.98 -0.18 -6.51
C VAL A 134 4.47 1.25 -6.51
N PHE A 135 4.30 1.93 -5.38
CA PHE A 135 4.72 3.29 -5.12
C PHE A 135 6.25 3.38 -4.91
N PRO A 136 6.86 4.59 -4.98
CA PRO A 136 8.28 4.76 -4.72
C PRO A 136 8.70 4.19 -3.36
N LYS A 137 9.84 3.49 -3.33
CA LYS A 137 10.36 2.71 -2.18
C LYS A 137 9.59 1.43 -1.87
N GLY A 138 8.52 1.14 -2.62
CA GLY A 138 7.82 -0.14 -2.57
C GLY A 138 8.63 -1.24 -3.25
N THR A 139 8.66 -2.41 -2.62
CA THR A 139 9.35 -3.60 -3.15
C THR A 139 8.43 -4.80 -3.07
N VAL A 140 8.31 -5.54 -4.18
CA VAL A 140 7.66 -6.85 -4.22
C VAL A 140 8.69 -7.90 -4.61
N LYS A 141 8.86 -8.94 -3.78
CA LYS A 141 9.73 -10.09 -4.06
C LYS A 141 8.85 -11.32 -4.17
N GLY A 142 8.77 -11.91 -5.36
CA GLY A 142 7.86 -13.02 -5.65
C GLY A 142 7.24 -12.92 -7.04
N GLU A 143 6.37 -13.88 -7.36
CA GLU A 143 5.63 -13.88 -8.61
C GLU A 143 4.43 -12.93 -8.53
N VAL A 144 4.21 -12.13 -9.57
CA VAL A 144 3.09 -11.17 -9.66
C VAL A 144 2.22 -11.53 -10.85
N GLU A 145 1.01 -12.03 -10.57
CA GLU A 145 -0.05 -12.21 -11.54
C GLU A 145 -1.06 -11.06 -11.42
N THR A 146 -1.28 -10.31 -12.49
CA THR A 146 -2.21 -9.16 -12.47
C THR A 146 -2.81 -8.83 -13.82
N SER A 147 -3.99 -8.20 -13.85
CA SER A 147 -4.54 -7.64 -15.09
C SER A 147 -3.98 -6.24 -15.39
N ARG A 148 -3.46 -5.54 -14.37
CA ARG A 148 -2.92 -4.18 -14.52
C ARG A 148 -1.83 -3.88 -13.49
N LEU A 149 -0.62 -3.62 -13.99
CA LEU A 149 0.55 -3.28 -13.19
C LEU A 149 0.98 -1.83 -13.40
N ILE A 150 1.12 -1.06 -12.32
CA ILE A 150 1.73 0.28 -12.31
C ILE A 150 2.95 0.27 -11.39
N ILE A 151 4.10 0.70 -11.90
CA ILE A 151 5.35 0.80 -11.13
C ILE A 151 5.83 2.24 -11.19
N HIS A 152 5.98 2.88 -10.03
CA HIS A 152 6.48 4.24 -9.93
C HIS A 152 8.02 4.28 -9.96
N GLN A 153 8.59 5.45 -10.19
CA GLN A 153 10.03 5.64 -10.10
C GLN A 153 10.56 5.23 -8.72
N LYS A 154 11.64 4.44 -8.67
CA LYS A 154 12.24 3.88 -7.43
C LYS A 154 11.38 2.84 -6.72
N ALA A 155 10.40 2.27 -7.39
CA ALA A 155 9.78 1.01 -6.97
C ALA A 155 10.57 -0.16 -7.58
N GLU A 156 10.55 -1.31 -6.91
CA GLU A 156 11.28 -2.51 -7.30
C GLU A 156 10.35 -3.72 -7.32
N ILE A 157 10.50 -4.57 -8.33
CA ILE A 157 9.92 -5.91 -8.34
C ILE A 157 11.04 -6.89 -8.65
N GLU A 158 11.21 -7.88 -7.77
CA GLU A 158 12.17 -8.97 -7.91
C GLU A 158 11.40 -10.29 -8.07
N GLY A 159 11.21 -10.74 -9.31
CA GLY A 159 10.49 -11.98 -9.61
C GLY A 159 9.87 -11.98 -11.00
N ASN A 160 9.02 -12.97 -11.27
CA ASN A 160 8.27 -13.08 -12.52
C ASN A 160 7.00 -12.23 -12.46
N CYS A 161 6.73 -11.46 -13.52
CA CYS A 161 5.46 -10.74 -13.67
C CYS A 161 4.70 -11.27 -14.87
N GLN A 162 3.48 -11.75 -14.64
CA GLN A 162 2.54 -12.14 -15.69
C GLN A 162 1.35 -11.19 -15.71
N ILE A 163 1.22 -10.46 -16.82
CA ILE A 163 0.07 -9.57 -17.06
C ILE A 163 -0.95 -10.32 -17.92
N LYS A 164 -2.18 -10.49 -17.42
CA LYS A 164 -3.27 -11.22 -18.07
C LYS A 164 -4.24 -10.31 -18.82
#